data_AF-A0A1M6L3R1-F1
#
_entry.id   AF-A0A1M6L3R1-F1
#
_cell.length_a   1.000
_cell.length_b   1.000
_cell.length_c   1.000
_cell.angle_alpha   90.00
_cell.angle_beta   90.00
_cell.angle_gamma   90.00
#
_symmetry.space_group_name_H-M   'P 1'
#
loop_
_entity.id
_entity.type
_entity.pdbx_description
1 polymer ?
#
loop_
_entity_poly.entity_id
_entity_poly.type
_entity_poly.pdbx_seq_one_letter_code
_entity_poly.pdbx_strand_id
1 'polypeptide(L)'
;MEQEVIQKGKKKSKLLMWIIIVNLILWPIAIYLILDSSQPGQFTPGIQTYSILDSFPNITPGQKDALVTALNYLNTMPFSYRGLIAQLEYEGFTRDDAVFAAQNCGANWKEQALIAAQNYLSVSAFSKKGLIEQLKYDGYTQDQAEYAANNCGADWNEQAALAAKNYLSIMPFTKEELIEQLKYDGFTQNQAIYGAKANGYK
;
A
#
# COMPACT_ATOMS: atom_id res chain seq x y z
N MET A 1 -34.25 12.39 -16.11
CA MET A 1 -33.01 12.54 -16.91
C MET A 1 -32.06 13.57 -16.31
N GLU A 2 -32.47 14.80 -16.01
CA GLU A 2 -31.56 15.82 -15.45
C GLU A 2 -30.94 15.45 -14.09
N GLN A 3 -31.73 14.91 -13.17
CA GLN A 3 -31.25 14.48 -11.84
C GLN A 3 -30.18 13.37 -11.93
N GLU A 4 -30.33 12.41 -12.85
CA GLU A 4 -29.34 11.34 -13.07
C GLU A 4 -28.05 11.86 -13.70
N VAL A 5 -28.14 12.83 -14.62
CA VAL A 5 -26.97 13.47 -15.23
C VAL A 5 -26.19 14.27 -14.18
N ILE A 6 -26.88 14.98 -13.27
CA ILE A 6 -26.28 15.71 -12.15
C ILE A 6 -25.63 14.74 -11.15
N GLN A 7 -26.29 13.64 -10.81
CA GLN A 7 -25.76 12.61 -9.90
C GLN A 7 -24.49 11.96 -10.47
N LYS A 8 -24.53 11.63 -11.76
CA LYS A 8 -23.39 11.03 -12.49
C LYS A 8 -22.24 12.03 -12.62
N GLY A 9 -22.54 13.31 -12.83
CA GLY A 9 -21.58 14.42 -12.82
C GLY A 9 -20.88 14.61 -11.46
N LYS A 10 -21.65 14.66 -10.37
CA LYS A 10 -21.10 14.73 -8.99
C LYS A 10 -20.25 13.50 -8.66
N LYS A 11 -20.67 12.30 -9.07
CA LYS A 11 -19.91 11.07 -8.86
C LYS A 11 -18.59 11.08 -9.64
N LYS A 12 -18.60 11.60 -10.87
CA LYS A 12 -17.39 11.76 -11.71
C LYS A 12 -16.43 12.81 -11.15
N SER A 13 -16.94 13.95 -10.67
CA SER A 13 -16.08 15.01 -10.09
C SER A 13 -15.45 14.57 -8.77
N LYS A 14 -16.19 13.82 -7.93
CA LYS A 14 -15.65 13.22 -6.70
C LYS A 14 -14.62 12.12 -6.98
N LEU A 15 -14.83 11.31 -8.02
CA LEU A 15 -13.86 10.30 -8.48
C LEU A 15 -12.56 10.95 -8.97
N LEU A 16 -12.66 12.06 -9.70
CA LEU A 16 -11.51 12.84 -10.18
C LEU A 16 -10.72 13.49 -9.02
N MET A 17 -11.40 14.04 -8.02
CA MET A 17 -10.75 14.53 -6.80
C MET A 17 -10.03 13.42 -6.03
N TRP A 18 -10.62 12.22 -5.93
CA TRP A 18 -10.01 11.07 -5.26
C TRP A 18 -8.72 10.60 -5.95
N ILE A 19 -8.73 10.51 -7.29
CA ILE A 19 -7.52 10.19 -8.08
C ILE A 19 -6.43 11.24 -7.88
N ILE A 20 -6.80 12.52 -7.78
CA ILE A 20 -5.86 13.62 -7.56
C ILE A 20 -5.27 13.58 -6.14
N ILE A 21 -6.05 13.28 -5.10
CA ILE A 21 -5.56 13.18 -3.71
C ILE A 21 -4.66 11.96 -3.52
N VAL A 22 -5.03 10.80 -4.09
CA VAL A 22 -4.21 9.58 -4.05
C VAL A 22 -2.89 9.78 -4.80
N ASN A 23 -2.89 10.46 -5.96
CA ASN A 23 -1.65 10.72 -6.72
C ASN A 23 -0.82 11.92 -6.23
N LEU A 24 -1.41 12.95 -5.60
CA LEU A 24 -0.63 14.09 -5.09
C LEU A 24 0.00 13.85 -3.72
N ILE A 25 -0.50 12.88 -2.94
CA ILE A 25 0.03 12.57 -1.60
C ILE A 25 0.97 11.35 -1.62
N LEU A 26 0.72 10.34 -2.48
CA LEU A 26 1.57 9.13 -2.55
C LEU A 26 2.71 9.22 -3.57
N TRP A 27 2.62 10.05 -4.61
CA TRP A 27 3.64 10.11 -5.66
C TRP A 27 4.86 11.03 -5.40
N PRO A 28 4.86 12.01 -4.46
CA PRO A 28 6.07 12.78 -4.17
C PRO A 28 7.13 12.02 -3.34
N ILE A 29 6.76 10.98 -2.57
CA ILE A 29 7.71 10.28 -1.69
C ILE A 29 8.64 9.36 -2.50
N ALA A 30 8.13 8.74 -3.57
CA ALA A 30 8.97 7.97 -4.49
C ALA A 30 10.07 8.84 -5.12
N ILE A 31 9.83 10.15 -5.30
CA ILE A 31 10.82 11.08 -5.86
C ILE A 31 11.84 11.54 -4.79
N TYR A 32 11.44 11.71 -3.53
CA TYR A 32 12.36 12.12 -2.46
C TYR A 32 13.30 11.00 -1.96
N LEU A 33 12.97 9.73 -2.18
CA LEU A 33 13.88 8.61 -1.92
C LEU A 33 14.87 8.34 -3.08
N ILE A 34 14.70 8.98 -4.24
CA ILE A 34 15.54 8.78 -5.44
C ILE A 34 16.62 9.86 -5.62
N LEU A 35 16.55 11.00 -4.91
CA LEU A 35 17.47 12.12 -5.11
C LEU A 35 18.76 12.09 -4.24
N ASP A 36 18.94 11.07 -3.39
CA ASP A 36 20.19 10.85 -2.62
C ASP A 36 20.92 9.56 -3.03
N SER A 37 20.84 9.17 -4.31
CA SER A 37 21.58 8.00 -4.83
C SER A 37 22.75 8.40 -5.72
N SER A 38 23.69 9.18 -5.18
CA SER A 38 25.03 9.27 -5.77
C SER A 38 26.00 8.39 -4.99
N GLN A 39 25.87 7.06 -5.15
CA GLN A 39 26.92 6.04 -5.25
C GLN A 39 26.26 4.66 -5.52
N PRO A 40 26.68 3.86 -6.53
CA PRO A 40 26.33 2.44 -6.58
C PRO A 40 27.12 1.72 -5.47
N GLY A 41 26.52 1.64 -4.28
CA GLY A 41 27.09 0.93 -3.15
C GLY A 41 27.27 -0.54 -3.53
N GLN A 42 28.51 -1.03 -3.55
CA GLN A 42 28.79 -2.45 -3.59
C GLN A 42 28.19 -3.09 -2.34
N PHE A 43 27.13 -3.85 -2.51
CA PHE A 43 26.43 -4.54 -1.43
C PHE A 43 27.14 -5.85 -1.09
N THR A 44 27.27 -6.11 0.21
CA THR A 44 27.67 -7.41 0.75
C THR A 44 26.40 -8.20 1.07
N PRO A 45 26.13 -9.33 0.40
CA PRO A 45 24.98 -10.16 0.71
C PRO A 45 24.96 -10.55 2.19
N GLY A 46 23.77 -10.50 2.81
CA GLY A 46 23.56 -11.02 4.16
C GLY A 46 23.70 -12.55 4.19
N ILE A 47 23.86 -13.13 5.39
CA ILE A 47 24.02 -14.59 5.55
C ILE A 47 22.82 -15.36 4.97
N GLN A 48 21.60 -14.80 5.04
CA GLN A 48 20.42 -15.44 4.45
C GLN A 48 20.49 -15.53 2.92
N THR A 49 21.05 -14.53 2.24
CA THR A 49 21.16 -14.51 0.79
C THR A 49 22.04 -15.66 0.30
N TYR A 50 23.18 -15.91 0.97
CA TYR A 50 24.03 -17.06 0.65
C TYR A 50 23.33 -18.40 0.89
N SER A 51 22.61 -18.55 2.00
CA SER A 51 21.90 -19.79 2.32
C SER A 51 20.80 -20.16 1.31
N ILE A 52 20.11 -19.16 0.75
CA ILE A 52 19.08 -19.39 -0.28
C ILE A 52 19.75 -19.77 -1.61
N LEU A 53 20.85 -19.10 -1.98
CA LEU A 53 21.57 -19.42 -3.22
C LEU A 53 22.15 -20.84 -3.23
N ASP A 54 22.63 -21.33 -2.09
CA ASP A 54 23.15 -22.70 -1.96
C ASP A 54 22.07 -23.78 -2.20
N SER A 55 20.79 -23.42 -2.05
CA SER A 55 19.67 -24.32 -2.34
C SER A 55 19.41 -24.51 -3.84
N PHE A 56 20.07 -23.72 -4.69
CA PHE A 56 19.83 -23.69 -6.13
C PHE A 56 21.13 -23.78 -6.96
N PRO A 57 21.83 -24.93 -6.96
CA PRO A 57 23.13 -25.06 -7.61
C PRO A 57 23.09 -24.97 -9.14
N ASN A 58 21.92 -25.10 -9.77
CA ASN A 58 21.74 -25.22 -11.23
C ASN A 58 20.84 -24.11 -11.84
N ILE A 59 20.86 -22.89 -11.29
CA ILE A 59 20.12 -21.75 -11.85
C ILE A 59 20.94 -20.98 -12.88
N THR A 60 20.26 -20.27 -13.77
CA THR A 60 20.93 -19.38 -14.72
C THR A 60 21.54 -18.17 -14.01
N PRO A 61 22.54 -17.48 -14.60
CA PRO A 61 23.02 -16.21 -14.07
C PRO A 61 21.89 -15.17 -13.90
N GLY A 62 20.95 -15.09 -14.85
CA GLY A 62 19.80 -14.19 -14.77
C GLY A 62 18.88 -14.48 -13.58
N GLN A 63 18.57 -15.76 -13.33
CA GLN A 63 17.80 -16.21 -12.17
C GLN A 63 18.51 -15.88 -10.85
N LYS A 64 19.83 -16.08 -10.80
CA LYS A 64 20.65 -15.75 -9.62
C LYS A 64 20.61 -14.26 -9.31
N ASP A 65 20.83 -13.43 -10.33
CA ASP A 65 20.85 -11.99 -10.18
C ASP A 65 19.46 -11.46 -9.78
N ALA A 66 18.39 -11.95 -10.42
CA ALA A 66 17.01 -11.59 -10.07
C ALA A 66 16.67 -11.97 -8.63
N LEU A 67 17.11 -13.15 -8.16
CA LEU A 67 16.88 -13.61 -6.79
C LEU A 67 17.62 -12.77 -5.76
N VAL A 68 18.88 -12.41 -6.03
CA VAL A 68 19.63 -11.49 -5.15
C VAL A 68 18.95 -10.13 -5.09
N THR A 69 18.53 -9.58 -6.23
CA THR A 69 17.81 -8.30 -6.29
C THR A 69 16.48 -8.37 -5.54
N ALA A 70 15.71 -9.45 -5.71
CA ALA A 70 14.46 -9.67 -4.98
C ALA A 70 14.67 -9.64 -3.45
N LEU A 71 15.70 -10.32 -2.96
CA LEU A 71 16.03 -10.36 -1.53
C LEU A 71 16.44 -8.97 -1.02
N ASN A 72 17.16 -8.18 -1.82
CA ASN A 72 17.51 -6.81 -1.47
C ASN A 72 16.28 -5.91 -1.35
N TYR A 73 15.33 -6.04 -2.28
CA TYR A 73 14.07 -5.31 -2.20
C TYR A 73 13.29 -5.65 -0.94
N LEU A 74 13.10 -6.93 -0.66
CA LEU A 74 12.32 -7.39 0.49
C LEU A 74 12.94 -7.02 1.85
N ASN A 75 14.25 -6.73 1.90
CA ASN A 75 14.92 -6.20 3.08
C ASN A 75 14.65 -4.71 3.34
N THR A 76 14.21 -3.97 2.33
CA THR A 76 14.04 -2.50 2.41
C THR A 76 12.59 -2.06 2.37
N MET A 77 11.74 -2.75 1.61
CA MET A 77 10.31 -2.42 1.51
C MET A 77 9.45 -3.66 1.22
N PRO A 78 8.17 -3.64 1.63
CA PRO A 78 7.29 -4.76 1.43
C PRO A 78 6.79 -4.84 -0.01
N PHE A 79 6.81 -6.04 -0.58
CA PHE A 79 6.23 -6.32 -1.90
C PHE A 79 5.18 -7.41 -1.85
N SER A 80 4.15 -7.25 -2.69
CA SER A 80 3.33 -8.39 -3.10
C SER A 80 4.10 -9.28 -4.08
N TYR A 81 3.74 -10.56 -4.19
CA TYR A 81 4.33 -11.47 -5.17
C TYR A 81 4.26 -10.88 -6.59
N ARG A 82 3.12 -10.30 -6.97
CA ARG A 82 2.93 -9.69 -8.30
C ARG A 82 3.73 -8.40 -8.45
N GLY A 83 3.77 -7.58 -7.41
CA GLY A 83 4.53 -6.33 -7.39
C GLY A 83 6.03 -6.57 -7.53
N LEU A 84 6.58 -7.57 -6.81
CA LEU A 84 7.99 -7.93 -6.90
C LEU A 84 8.38 -8.37 -8.31
N ILE A 85 7.55 -9.20 -8.95
CA ILE A 85 7.81 -9.62 -10.34
C ILE A 85 7.78 -8.41 -11.28
N ALA A 86 6.78 -7.54 -11.17
CA ALA A 86 6.67 -6.35 -12.01
C ALA A 86 7.86 -5.40 -11.82
N GLN A 87 8.36 -5.25 -10.58
CA GLN A 87 9.55 -4.45 -10.28
C GLN A 87 10.80 -5.03 -10.95
N LEU A 88 11.02 -6.34 -10.85
CA LEU A 88 12.16 -6.99 -11.49
C LEU A 88 12.09 -6.91 -13.03
N GLU A 89 10.91 -7.06 -13.62
CA GLU A 89 10.73 -6.85 -15.07
C GLU A 89 11.04 -5.41 -15.50
N TYR A 90 10.62 -4.44 -14.70
CA TYR A 90 10.95 -3.03 -14.92
C TYR A 90 12.46 -2.78 -14.91
N GLU A 91 13.21 -3.51 -14.07
CA GLU A 91 14.67 -3.48 -14.02
C GLU A 91 15.36 -4.28 -15.13
N GLY A 92 14.59 -4.89 -16.04
CA GLY A 92 15.11 -5.55 -17.24
C GLY A 92 15.37 -7.05 -17.07
N PHE A 93 14.98 -7.66 -15.96
CA PHE A 93 14.96 -9.12 -15.84
C PHE A 93 13.90 -9.71 -16.79
N THR A 94 14.17 -10.90 -17.32
CA THR A 94 13.15 -11.61 -18.10
C THR A 94 11.99 -12.02 -17.19
N ARG A 95 10.80 -12.21 -17.77
CA ARG A 95 9.64 -12.73 -17.04
C ARG A 95 9.98 -14.00 -16.26
N ASP A 96 10.73 -14.90 -16.87
CA ASP A 96 11.08 -16.20 -16.28
C ASP A 96 12.04 -16.04 -15.10
N ASP A 97 13.05 -15.15 -15.20
CA ASP A 97 13.96 -14.85 -14.09
C ASP A 97 13.23 -14.18 -12.93
N ALA A 98 12.35 -13.21 -13.21
CA ALA A 98 11.59 -12.48 -12.20
C ALA A 98 10.59 -13.38 -11.45
N VAL A 99 9.88 -14.26 -12.19
CA VAL A 99 9.00 -15.27 -11.60
C VAL A 99 9.81 -16.25 -10.76
N PHE A 100 10.95 -16.73 -11.27
CA PHE A 100 11.84 -17.61 -10.52
C PHE A 100 12.28 -16.96 -9.20
N ALA A 101 12.74 -15.70 -9.24
CA ALA A 101 13.18 -14.97 -8.06
C ALA A 101 12.06 -14.83 -7.02
N ALA A 102 10.87 -14.36 -7.43
CA ALA A 102 9.75 -14.21 -6.53
C ALA A 102 9.31 -15.54 -5.92
N GLN A 103 9.31 -16.64 -6.68
CA GLN A 103 8.97 -17.97 -6.16
C GLN A 103 9.97 -18.51 -5.14
N ASN A 104 11.26 -18.18 -5.29
CA ASN A 104 12.35 -18.81 -4.56
C ASN A 104 13.02 -17.91 -3.51
N CYS A 105 12.57 -16.66 -3.35
CA CYS A 105 13.08 -15.74 -2.33
C CYS A 105 12.70 -16.08 -0.89
N GLY A 106 11.81 -17.07 -0.67
CA GLY A 106 11.40 -17.48 0.68
C GLY A 106 10.46 -16.50 1.40
N ALA A 107 9.94 -15.49 0.71
CA ALA A 107 9.08 -14.48 1.31
C ALA A 107 7.77 -15.07 1.84
N ASN A 108 7.41 -14.68 3.07
CA ASN A 108 6.06 -14.88 3.58
C ASN A 108 5.17 -13.71 3.12
N TRP A 109 4.36 -13.94 2.08
CA TRP A 109 3.54 -12.89 1.49
C TRP A 109 2.48 -12.29 2.43
N LYS A 110 2.04 -13.03 3.45
CA LYS A 110 1.13 -12.47 4.48
C LYS A 110 1.86 -11.51 5.41
N GLU A 111 3.12 -11.80 5.72
CA GLU A 111 3.99 -10.92 6.51
C GLU A 111 4.36 -9.67 5.73
N GLN A 112 4.69 -9.80 4.44
CA GLN A 112 4.93 -8.66 3.56
C GLN A 112 3.69 -7.74 3.49
N ALA A 113 2.49 -8.31 3.33
CA ALA A 113 1.25 -7.53 3.36
C ALA A 113 1.03 -6.82 4.70
N LEU A 114 1.36 -7.47 5.82
CA LEU A 114 1.26 -6.88 7.16
C LEU A 114 2.21 -5.68 7.33
N ILE A 115 3.46 -5.81 6.89
CA ILE A 115 4.43 -4.71 6.90
C ILE A 115 3.92 -3.56 6.02
N ALA A 116 3.40 -3.85 4.82
CA ALA A 116 2.80 -2.84 3.95
C ALA A 116 1.63 -2.11 4.63
N ALA A 117 0.73 -2.86 5.28
CA ALA A 117 -0.40 -2.29 6.02
C ALA A 117 0.07 -1.34 7.13
N GLN A 118 1.08 -1.72 7.90
CA GLN A 118 1.66 -0.88 8.95
C GLN A 118 2.32 0.37 8.38
N ASN A 119 3.06 0.24 7.28
CA ASN A 119 3.66 1.37 6.58
C ASN A 119 2.61 2.37 6.11
N TYR A 120 1.52 1.90 5.48
CA TYR A 120 0.41 2.79 5.09
C TYR A 120 -0.20 3.53 6.27
N LEU A 121 -0.48 2.82 7.36
CA LEU A 121 -1.09 3.40 8.56
C LEU A 121 -0.18 4.38 9.31
N SER A 122 1.14 4.29 9.15
CA SER A 122 2.08 5.25 9.74
C SER A 122 2.05 6.64 9.10
N VAL A 123 1.57 6.75 7.85
CA VAL A 123 1.58 8.01 7.09
C VAL A 123 0.20 8.46 6.63
N SER A 124 -0.81 7.61 6.72
CA SER A 124 -2.16 7.90 6.22
C SER A 124 -3.22 7.16 7.01
N ALA A 125 -4.39 7.80 7.16
CA ALA A 125 -5.53 7.21 7.83
C ALA A 125 -6.34 6.35 6.86
N PHE A 126 -6.66 5.12 7.26
CA PHE A 126 -7.47 4.21 6.45
C PHE A 126 -8.62 3.62 7.26
N SER A 127 -9.76 3.42 6.60
CA SER A 127 -10.72 2.43 7.08
C SER A 127 -10.17 1.03 6.84
N LYS A 128 -10.62 0.05 7.63
CA LYS A 128 -10.23 -1.36 7.41
C LYS A 128 -10.50 -1.81 5.98
N LYS A 129 -11.66 -1.45 5.44
CA LYS A 129 -12.04 -1.77 4.05
C LYS A 129 -11.13 -1.05 3.05
N GLY A 130 -10.87 0.23 3.27
CA GLY A 130 -9.97 1.02 2.42
C GLY A 130 -8.56 0.44 2.38
N LEU A 131 -8.03 0.02 3.53
CA LEU A 131 -6.71 -0.61 3.61
C LEU A 131 -6.65 -1.94 2.85
N ILE A 132 -7.68 -2.77 2.96
CA ILE A 132 -7.78 -4.03 2.19
C ILE A 132 -7.78 -3.75 0.69
N GLU A 133 -8.57 -2.79 0.22
CA GLU A 133 -8.61 -2.44 -1.21
C GLU A 133 -7.29 -1.83 -1.70
N GLN A 134 -6.61 -1.04 -0.88
CA GLN A 134 -5.27 -0.51 -1.20
C GLN A 134 -4.26 -1.64 -1.39
N LEU A 135 -4.17 -2.58 -0.44
CA LEU A 135 -3.26 -3.72 -0.55
C LEU A 135 -3.58 -4.59 -1.78
N LYS A 136 -4.85 -4.79 -2.10
CA LYS A 136 -5.23 -5.52 -3.33
C LYS A 136 -4.81 -4.79 -4.60
N TYR A 137 -4.91 -3.47 -4.61
CA TYR A 137 -4.41 -2.65 -5.70
C TYR A 137 -2.89 -2.83 -5.87
N ASP A 138 -2.15 -2.92 -4.77
CA ASP A 138 -0.70 -3.20 -4.77
C ASP A 138 -0.35 -4.67 -5.11
N GLY A 139 -1.35 -5.48 -5.46
CA GLY A 139 -1.18 -6.83 -5.99
C GLY A 139 -1.18 -7.94 -4.95
N TYR A 140 -1.48 -7.65 -3.68
CA TYR A 140 -1.74 -8.68 -2.68
C TYR A 140 -3.05 -9.41 -2.98
N THR A 141 -3.11 -10.70 -2.64
CA THR A 141 -4.36 -11.47 -2.73
C THR A 141 -5.36 -11.00 -1.66
N GLN A 142 -6.65 -11.31 -1.85
CA GLN A 142 -7.70 -11.01 -0.87
C GLN A 142 -7.31 -11.51 0.52
N ASP A 143 -6.91 -12.78 0.63
CA ASP A 143 -6.54 -13.42 1.90
C ASP A 143 -5.34 -12.75 2.59
N GLN A 144 -4.36 -12.27 1.81
CA GLN A 144 -3.19 -11.56 2.34
C GLN A 144 -3.58 -10.16 2.84
N ALA A 145 -4.39 -9.44 2.07
CA ALA A 145 -4.85 -8.10 2.44
C ALA A 145 -5.75 -8.14 3.69
N GLU A 146 -6.67 -9.11 3.76
CA GLU A 146 -7.50 -9.33 4.95
C GLU A 146 -6.67 -9.74 6.16
N TYR A 147 -5.70 -10.65 5.99
CA TYR A 147 -4.79 -11.03 7.06
C TYR A 147 -4.03 -9.80 7.57
N ALA A 148 -3.44 -9.00 6.69
CA ALA A 148 -2.70 -7.80 7.07
C ALA A 148 -3.57 -6.79 7.83
N ALA A 149 -4.76 -6.46 7.29
CA ALA A 149 -5.67 -5.56 7.96
C ALA A 149 -6.18 -6.11 9.30
N ASN A 150 -6.32 -7.42 9.47
CA ASN A 150 -6.71 -8.00 10.76
C ASN A 150 -5.60 -7.98 11.81
N ASN A 151 -4.34 -8.00 11.38
CA ASN A 151 -3.20 -8.18 12.27
C ASN A 151 -2.29 -6.95 12.40
N CYS A 152 -2.60 -5.84 11.70
CA CYS A 152 -1.78 -4.62 11.73
C CYS A 152 -1.82 -3.85 13.06
N GLY A 153 -2.70 -4.22 13.99
CA GLY A 153 -2.80 -3.59 15.31
C GLY A 153 -3.52 -2.24 15.31
N ALA A 154 -4.20 -1.88 14.22
CA ALA A 154 -4.92 -0.61 14.11
C ALA A 154 -6.14 -0.54 15.05
N ASP A 155 -6.27 0.58 15.77
CA ASP A 155 -7.55 1.00 16.32
C ASP A 155 -8.36 1.73 15.24
N TRP A 156 -9.41 1.09 14.75
CA TRP A 156 -10.23 1.65 13.66
C TRP A 156 -11.04 2.89 14.04
N ASN A 157 -11.31 3.12 15.32
CA ASN A 157 -11.91 4.36 15.79
C ASN A 157 -10.88 5.49 15.77
N GLU A 158 -9.64 5.21 16.17
CA GLU A 158 -8.52 6.16 16.06
C GLU A 158 -8.26 6.54 14.60
N GLN A 159 -8.23 5.55 13.70
CA GLN A 159 -8.09 5.80 12.25
C GLN A 159 -9.23 6.68 11.70
N ALA A 160 -10.47 6.49 12.18
CA ALA A 160 -11.59 7.35 11.78
C ALA A 160 -11.44 8.78 12.31
N ALA A 161 -10.93 8.96 13.53
CA ALA A 161 -10.64 10.27 14.09
C ALA A 161 -9.51 10.99 13.35
N LEU A 162 -8.46 10.27 12.95
CA LEU A 162 -7.36 10.81 12.13
C LEU A 162 -7.86 11.21 10.73
N ALA A 163 -8.64 10.35 10.07
CA ALA A 163 -9.23 10.67 8.77
C ALA A 163 -10.14 11.91 8.86
N ALA A 164 -10.99 11.99 9.88
CA ALA A 164 -11.84 13.13 10.14
C ALA A 164 -11.03 14.43 10.31
N LYS A 165 -9.97 14.38 11.12
CA LYS A 165 -9.04 15.50 11.34
C LYS A 165 -8.41 15.96 10.03
N ASN A 166 -7.96 15.03 9.20
CA ASN A 166 -7.34 15.33 7.91
C ASN A 166 -8.32 16.04 6.97
N TYR A 167 -9.57 15.57 6.86
CA TYR A 167 -10.59 16.25 6.05
C TYR A 167 -10.84 17.68 6.53
N LEU A 168 -11.01 17.87 7.83
CA LEU A 168 -11.27 19.18 8.43
C LEU A 168 -10.10 20.14 8.30
N SER A 169 -8.87 19.64 8.17
CA SER A 169 -7.68 20.47 7.92
C SER A 169 -7.66 21.08 6.50
N ILE A 170 -8.37 20.46 5.55
CA ILE A 170 -8.40 20.87 4.14
C ILE A 170 -9.61 21.77 3.88
N MET A 171 -10.79 21.40 4.38
CA MET A 171 -12.01 22.16 4.17
C MET A 171 -13.04 21.93 5.28
N PRO A 172 -13.96 22.87 5.53
CA PRO A 172 -15.01 22.68 6.52
C PRO A 172 -16.03 21.65 6.05
N PHE A 173 -16.54 20.86 7.00
CA PHE A 173 -17.68 19.95 6.82
C PHE A 173 -18.77 20.29 7.85
N THR A 174 -20.03 19.96 7.57
CA THR A 174 -21.01 19.72 8.64
C THR A 174 -20.76 18.34 9.29
N LYS A 175 -21.37 18.08 10.45
CA LYS A 175 -21.25 16.78 11.13
C LYS A 175 -21.72 15.64 10.21
N GLU A 176 -22.87 15.82 9.59
CA GLU A 176 -23.50 14.83 8.73
C GLU A 176 -22.67 14.59 7.46
N GLU A 177 -22.15 15.64 6.83
CA GLU A 177 -21.29 15.50 5.65
C GLU A 177 -19.98 14.77 5.98
N LEU A 178 -19.37 15.05 7.14
CA LEU A 178 -18.15 14.37 7.57
C LEU A 178 -18.41 12.88 7.84
N ILE A 179 -19.51 12.56 8.50
CA ILE A 179 -19.92 11.16 8.74
C ILE A 179 -20.14 10.43 7.41
N GLU A 180 -20.86 11.04 6.47
CA GLU A 180 -21.09 10.45 5.15
C GLU A 180 -19.79 10.29 4.34
N GLN A 181 -18.86 11.24 4.46
CA GLN A 181 -17.55 11.13 3.81
C GLN A 181 -16.75 9.94 4.37
N LEU A 182 -16.65 9.81 5.69
CA LEU A 182 -15.96 8.67 6.31
C LEU A 182 -16.61 7.33 5.95
N LYS A 183 -17.95 7.27 5.88
CA LYS A 183 -18.65 6.05 5.42
C LYS A 183 -18.34 5.73 3.96
N TYR A 184 -18.26 6.75 3.11
CA TYR A 184 -17.85 6.59 1.72
C TYR A 184 -16.44 5.98 1.63
N ASP A 185 -15.53 6.41 2.49
CA ASP A 185 -14.16 5.86 2.59
C ASP A 185 -14.10 4.47 3.26
N GLY A 186 -15.26 3.90 3.62
CA GLY A 186 -15.39 2.53 4.10
C GLY A 186 -15.37 2.35 5.61
N PHE A 187 -15.41 3.43 6.40
CA PHE A 187 -15.64 3.33 7.84
C PHE A 187 -17.07 2.86 8.13
N THR A 188 -17.24 2.12 9.22
CA THR A 188 -18.58 1.78 9.72
C THR A 188 -19.30 3.04 10.23
N GLN A 189 -20.63 3.00 10.32
CA GLN A 189 -21.41 4.09 10.89
C GLN A 189 -20.90 4.52 12.27
N ASN A 190 -20.56 3.57 13.14
CA ASN A 190 -20.08 3.85 14.49
C ASN A 190 -18.70 4.52 14.49
N GLN A 191 -17.78 4.05 13.63
CA GLN A 191 -16.46 4.66 13.46
C GLN A 191 -16.55 6.07 12.89
N ALA A 192 -17.40 6.30 11.89
CA ALA A 192 -17.62 7.62 11.30
C ALA A 192 -18.18 8.62 12.32
N ILE A 193 -19.17 8.19 13.12
CA ILE A 193 -19.69 8.99 14.25
C ILE A 193 -18.58 9.26 15.27
N TYR A 194 -17.78 8.25 15.62
CA TYR A 194 -16.66 8.41 16.55
C TYR A 194 -15.68 9.45 16.04
N GLY A 195 -15.27 9.36 14.76
CA GLY A 195 -14.33 10.29 14.14
C GLY A 195 -14.83 11.73 14.15
N ALA A 196 -16.11 11.95 13.82
CA ALA A 196 -16.73 13.28 13.93
C ALA A 196 -16.74 13.80 15.38
N LYS A 197 -17.09 12.96 16.36
CA LYS A 197 -17.10 13.34 17.78
C LYS A 197 -15.71 13.68 18.32
N ALA A 198 -14.71 12.89 17.96
CA ALA A 198 -13.32 13.13 18.33
C ALA A 198 -12.78 14.47 17.80
N ASN A 199 -13.41 15.03 16.76
CA ASN A 199 -13.06 16.30 16.14
C ASN A 199 -14.07 17.43 16.44
N GLY A 200 -14.78 17.35 17.57
CA GLY A 200 -15.54 18.48 18.12
C GLY A 200 -17.03 18.55 17.75
N TYR A 201 -17.55 17.61 16.94
CA TYR A 201 -18.99 17.55 16.67
C TYR A 201 -19.73 16.82 17.80
N LYS A 202 -20.70 17.49 18.43
CA LYS A 202 -21.57 16.91 19.46
C LYS A 202 -22.68 16.07 18.83
#